data_AF-A0A6P8UJY5-F1
#
_entry.id   AF-A0A6P8UJY5-F1
#
_cell.length_a   1.000
_cell.length_b   1.000
_cell.length_c   1.000
_cell.angle_alpha   90.00
_cell.angle_beta   90.00
_cell.angle_gamma   90.00
#
_symmetry.space_group_name_H-M   'P 1'
#
loop_
_entity.id
_entity.type
_entity.pdbx_description
1 polymer ?
#
loop_
_entity_poly.entity_id
_entity_poly.type
_entity_poly.pdbx_seq_one_letter_code
_entity_poly.pdbx_strand_id
1 'polypeptide(L)'
;MSNVNYNYTLATGAECVLLHMLLFIFSNSILIFNRFSQGLQLMQIDLLQDGVAGSSRTLSKISLKLRKVCKSAIKRRERRGKQRLGGPNEFVMLDESNFYHKRKYGRGRFGPTWRRRKWVFGMLGIRGKRRRPILRLVKQRSRRHLIPLVTKYVRQGTTVITDMWRAYTTAIAESGFVHFSVNHSRSFVNPDTGAHTQNIERAWSTYKSQVWRLRGNRTVNTLKSHLAFIEWTHWLANEHKDGPLGRLLHDICHFCKF
;
A
#
# COMPACT_ATOMS: atom_id res chain seq x y z
N MET A 1 -25.13 55.91 22.45
CA MET A 1 -25.88 54.83 21.76
C MET A 1 -25.61 54.93 20.27
N SER A 2 -24.62 54.20 19.75
CA SER A 2 -24.34 54.13 18.32
C SER A 2 -24.76 52.75 17.82
N ASN A 3 -25.93 52.69 17.18
CA ASN A 3 -26.46 51.49 16.53
C ASN A 3 -25.59 51.14 15.32
N VAL A 4 -24.95 49.97 15.39
CA VAL A 4 -24.28 49.33 14.25
C VAL A 4 -25.35 48.59 13.46
N ASN A 5 -25.73 49.13 12.30
CA ASN A 5 -26.56 48.42 11.32
C ASN A 5 -25.71 47.37 10.61
N TYR A 6 -25.82 46.11 11.02
CA TYR A 6 -25.38 44.97 10.21
C TYR A 6 -26.45 44.68 9.16
N ASN A 7 -26.28 45.25 7.96
CA ASN A 7 -27.04 44.84 6.79
C ASN A 7 -26.61 43.42 6.38
N TYR A 8 -27.31 42.40 6.87
CA TYR A 8 -27.26 41.06 6.29
C TYR A 8 -28.08 41.09 5.01
N THR A 9 -27.41 41.36 3.88
CA THR A 9 -27.97 41.12 2.55
C THR A 9 -28.26 39.62 2.45
N LEU A 10 -29.55 39.26 2.47
CA LEU A 10 -30.02 37.89 2.26
C LEU A 10 -29.52 37.43 0.88
N ALA A 11 -28.59 36.47 0.88
CA ALA A 11 -28.14 35.79 -0.33
C ALA A 11 -29.37 35.27 -1.08
N THR A 12 -29.42 35.50 -2.39
CA THR A 12 -30.57 35.11 -3.21
C THR A 12 -30.75 33.60 -3.18
N GLY A 13 -31.98 33.09 -3.34
CA GLY A 13 -32.27 31.64 -3.27
C GLY A 13 -31.40 30.79 -4.20
N ALA A 14 -30.93 31.34 -5.32
CA ALA A 14 -29.99 30.67 -6.24
C ALA A 14 -28.58 30.51 -5.65
N GLU A 15 -28.06 31.50 -4.91
CA GLU A 15 -26.76 31.43 -4.23
C GLU A 15 -26.80 30.41 -3.08
N CYS A 16 -27.92 30.33 -2.35
CA CYS A 16 -28.12 29.34 -1.30
C CYS A 16 -28.17 27.91 -1.88
N VAL A 17 -28.86 27.71 -3.02
CA VAL A 17 -28.89 26.42 -3.73
C VAL A 17 -27.52 26.05 -4.28
N LEU A 18 -26.78 27.00 -4.87
CA LEU A 18 -25.41 26.75 -5.36
C LEU A 18 -24.48 26.37 -4.20
N LEU A 19 -24.57 27.06 -3.07
CA LEU A 19 -23.77 26.77 -1.88
C LEU A 19 -24.11 25.37 -1.33
N HIS A 20 -25.39 25.02 -1.24
CA HIS A 20 -25.84 23.68 -0.85
C HIS A 20 -25.37 22.60 -1.83
N MET A 21 -25.43 22.85 -3.13
CA MET A 21 -24.93 21.91 -4.15
C MET A 21 -23.42 21.76 -4.08
N LEU A 22 -22.67 22.85 -3.89
CA LEU A 22 -21.22 22.83 -3.73
C LEU A 22 -20.81 22.11 -2.44
N LEU A 23 -21.48 22.38 -1.32
CA LEU A 23 -21.28 21.68 -0.05
C LEU A 23 -21.63 20.19 -0.14
N PHE A 24 -22.69 19.83 -0.88
CA PHE A 24 -23.06 18.44 -1.13
C PHE A 24 -22.04 17.71 -2.01
N ILE A 25 -21.58 18.33 -3.09
CA ILE A 25 -20.54 17.77 -3.98
C ILE A 25 -19.21 17.64 -3.22
N PHE A 26 -18.85 18.64 -2.41
CA PHE A 26 -17.64 18.63 -1.60
C PHE A 26 -17.71 17.57 -0.49
N SER A 27 -18.84 17.45 0.20
CA SER A 27 -19.10 16.42 1.22
C SER A 27 -19.06 15.00 0.65
N ASN A 28 -19.64 14.77 -0.53
CA ASN A 28 -19.55 13.47 -1.17
C ASN A 28 -18.12 13.16 -1.62
N SER A 29 -17.41 14.15 -2.15
CA SER A 29 -16.01 13.99 -2.59
C SER A 29 -15.08 13.66 -1.42
N ILE A 30 -15.23 14.36 -0.28
CA ILE A 30 -14.41 14.12 0.91
C ILE A 30 -14.71 12.75 1.51
N LEU A 31 -15.96 12.29 1.46
CA LEU A 31 -16.35 10.95 1.91
C LEU A 31 -15.69 9.86 1.05
N ILE A 32 -15.67 10.01 -0.29
CA ILE A 32 -14.95 9.08 -1.19
C ILE A 32 -13.47 9.04 -0.82
N PHE A 33 -12.84 10.20 -0.65
CA PHE A 33 -11.41 10.28 -0.35
C PHE A 33 -11.07 9.70 1.01
N ASN A 34 -11.89 9.96 2.03
CA ASN A 34 -11.72 9.43 3.36
C ASN A 34 -11.77 7.90 3.32
N ARG A 35 -12.86 7.36 2.77
CA ARG A 35 -13.11 5.92 2.63
C ARG A 35 -12.01 5.23 1.81
N PHE A 36 -11.55 5.85 0.72
CA PHE A 36 -10.40 5.37 -0.07
C PHE A 36 -9.11 5.37 0.75
N SER A 37 -8.81 6.46 1.47
CA SER A 37 -7.56 6.64 2.21
C SER A 37 -7.41 5.66 3.38
N GLN A 38 -8.52 5.31 4.03
CA GLN A 38 -8.55 4.36 5.13
C GLN A 38 -8.43 2.90 4.64
N GLY A 39 -8.57 2.66 3.33
CA GLY A 39 -8.64 1.30 2.79
C GLY A 39 -9.81 0.50 3.38
N LEU A 40 -10.81 1.18 3.95
CA LEU A 40 -11.99 0.53 4.51
C LEU A 40 -12.71 -0.25 3.42
N GLN A 41 -13.25 -1.38 3.85
CA GLN A 41 -13.74 -2.50 3.04
C GLN A 41 -15.02 -2.19 2.26
N LEU A 42 -15.14 -1.01 1.66
CA LEU A 42 -16.39 -0.63 1.01
C LEU A 42 -16.53 -1.35 -0.30
N MET A 43 -17.64 -2.06 -0.39
CA MET A 43 -18.17 -2.47 -1.67
C MET A 43 -18.52 -1.20 -2.44
N GLN A 44 -18.35 -1.22 -3.76
CA GLN A 44 -18.90 -0.15 -4.61
C GLN A 44 -20.40 0.04 -4.34
N ILE A 45 -21.07 -1.00 -3.83
CA ILE A 45 -22.48 -1.04 -3.45
C ILE A 45 -22.79 -0.05 -2.32
N ASP A 46 -22.02 -0.05 -1.23
CA ASP A 46 -22.27 0.82 -0.07
C ASP A 46 -22.14 2.30 -0.45
N LEU A 47 -21.13 2.63 -1.28
CA LEU A 47 -20.93 3.98 -1.82
C LEU A 47 -22.02 4.40 -2.83
N LEU A 48 -22.65 3.44 -3.50
CA LEU A 48 -23.77 3.69 -4.41
C LEU A 48 -25.07 3.89 -3.62
N GLN A 49 -25.28 3.10 -2.57
CA GLN A 49 -26.43 3.21 -1.65
C GLN A 49 -26.42 4.53 -0.88
N ASP A 50 -25.24 5.01 -0.48
CA ASP A 50 -25.06 6.31 0.18
C ASP A 50 -25.25 7.52 -0.78
N GLY A 51 -25.56 7.30 -2.07
CA GLY A 51 -25.75 8.38 -3.06
C GLY A 51 -24.47 9.12 -3.46
N VAL A 52 -23.30 8.62 -3.04
CA VAL A 52 -22.00 9.31 -3.13
C VAL A 52 -21.45 9.36 -4.56
N ALA A 53 -21.87 8.43 -5.43
CA ALA A 53 -21.53 8.47 -6.84
C ALA A 53 -22.67 7.89 -7.69
N GLY A 54 -22.92 8.47 -8.87
CA GLY A 54 -23.99 7.99 -9.76
C GLY A 54 -23.73 6.65 -10.46
N SER A 55 -22.51 6.07 -10.37
CA SER A 55 -22.24 4.72 -10.90
C SER A 55 -20.95 4.07 -10.36
N SER A 56 -20.92 2.73 -10.37
CA SER A 56 -19.73 1.91 -10.07
C SER A 56 -18.55 2.21 -11.00
N ARG A 57 -18.84 2.61 -12.25
CA ARG A 57 -17.84 3.01 -13.25
C ARG A 57 -17.13 4.30 -12.84
N THR A 58 -17.87 5.28 -12.34
CA THR A 58 -17.31 6.54 -11.83
C THR A 58 -16.39 6.29 -10.65
N LEU A 59 -16.83 5.50 -9.66
CA LEU A 59 -16.02 5.11 -8.50
C LEU A 59 -14.71 4.40 -8.90
N SER A 60 -14.78 3.53 -9.91
CA SER A 60 -13.60 2.84 -10.45
C SER A 60 -12.59 3.80 -11.06
N LYS A 61 -13.07 4.80 -11.84
CA LYS A 61 -12.22 5.84 -12.45
C LYS A 61 -11.56 6.72 -11.38
N ILE A 62 -12.32 7.17 -10.39
CA ILE A 62 -11.79 7.96 -9.27
C ILE A 62 -10.72 7.17 -8.52
N SER A 63 -11.02 5.93 -8.11
CA SER A 63 -10.07 5.05 -7.42
C SER A 63 -8.78 4.82 -8.21
N LEU A 64 -8.87 4.73 -9.55
CA LEU A 64 -7.70 4.61 -10.41
C LEU A 64 -6.84 5.88 -10.38
N LYS A 65 -7.47 7.06 -10.44
CA LYS A 65 -6.77 8.35 -10.39
C LYS A 65 -6.10 8.57 -9.03
N LEU A 66 -6.79 8.27 -7.93
CA LEU A 66 -6.20 8.33 -6.59
C LEU A 66 -5.03 7.37 -6.42
N ARG A 67 -5.12 6.13 -6.90
CA ARG A 67 -3.97 5.21 -6.91
C ARG A 67 -2.79 5.74 -7.73
N LYS A 68 -3.02 6.48 -8.83
CA LYS A 68 -1.93 7.13 -9.58
C LYS A 68 -1.25 8.20 -8.72
N VAL A 69 -1.99 8.99 -7.96
CA VAL A 69 -1.45 9.98 -7.01
C VAL A 69 -0.56 9.30 -5.98
N CYS A 70 -1.07 8.26 -5.28
CA CYS A 70 -0.31 7.51 -4.28
C CYS A 70 0.99 6.91 -4.87
N LYS A 71 0.89 6.30 -6.06
CA LYS A 71 2.03 5.74 -6.79
C LYS A 71 3.08 6.80 -7.13
N SER A 72 2.66 7.98 -7.56
CA SER A 72 3.57 9.10 -7.86
C SER A 72 4.26 9.61 -6.59
N ALA A 73 3.57 9.67 -5.46
CA ALA A 73 4.15 10.05 -4.18
C ALA A 73 5.24 9.06 -3.72
N ILE A 74 4.99 7.75 -3.84
CA ILE A 74 5.97 6.72 -3.53
C ILE A 74 7.18 6.79 -4.45
N LYS A 75 6.97 6.92 -5.77
CA LYS A 75 8.08 7.12 -6.73
C LYS A 75 8.93 8.34 -6.40
N ARG A 76 8.32 9.46 -6.01
CA ARG A 76 9.04 10.68 -5.61
C ARG A 76 9.88 10.43 -4.36
N ARG A 77 9.35 9.69 -3.39
CA ARG A 77 10.05 9.29 -2.17
C ARG A 77 11.24 8.36 -2.48
N GLU A 78 11.05 7.41 -3.39
CA GLU A 78 12.10 6.51 -3.87
C GLU A 78 13.24 7.29 -4.54
N ARG A 79 12.92 8.21 -5.47
CA ARG A 79 13.91 9.05 -6.17
C ARG A 79 14.74 9.92 -5.21
N ARG A 80 14.15 10.37 -4.11
CA ARG A 80 14.83 11.13 -3.05
C ARG A 80 15.68 10.25 -2.13
N GLY A 81 15.79 8.94 -2.38
CA GLY A 81 16.52 8.00 -1.53
C GLY A 81 15.90 7.75 -0.15
N LYS A 82 14.68 8.26 0.10
CA LYS A 82 14.05 8.19 1.43
C LYS A 82 13.37 6.84 1.71
N GLN A 83 13.20 6.00 0.69
CA GLN A 83 12.60 4.66 0.79
C GLN A 83 13.66 3.58 1.01
N ARG A 84 14.31 3.64 2.17
CA ARG A 84 15.26 2.62 2.65
C ARG A 84 14.85 2.08 4.01
N LEU A 85 15.00 0.78 4.17
CA LEU A 85 14.80 0.01 5.40
C LEU A 85 16.13 -0.15 6.14
N GLY A 86 16.04 -0.52 7.40
CA GLY A 86 17.16 -0.71 8.30
C GLY A 86 17.60 0.58 8.99
N GLY A 87 18.56 0.41 9.88
CA GLY A 87 19.04 1.42 10.82
C GLY A 87 18.87 0.95 12.26
N PRO A 88 19.21 1.81 13.24
CA PRO A 88 19.13 1.45 14.66
C PRO A 88 17.72 0.98 15.03
N ASN A 89 17.65 -0.16 15.72
CA ASN A 89 16.43 -0.76 16.25
C ASN A 89 15.41 -1.19 15.17
N GLU A 90 15.85 -1.40 13.92
CA GLU A 90 15.01 -1.97 12.86
C GLU A 90 15.67 -3.20 12.24
N PHE A 91 14.95 -4.31 12.25
CA PHE A 91 15.30 -5.49 11.47
C PHE A 91 14.36 -5.62 10.26
N VAL A 92 14.81 -6.38 9.26
CA VAL A 92 14.08 -6.57 8.01
C VAL A 92 13.79 -8.04 7.79
N MET A 93 12.52 -8.38 7.58
CA MET A 93 12.13 -9.73 7.13
C MET A 93 12.02 -9.77 5.61
N LEU A 94 12.57 -10.81 4.98
CA LEU A 94 12.48 -11.05 3.54
C LEU A 94 11.62 -12.29 3.26
N ASP A 95 10.76 -12.21 2.26
CA ASP A 95 9.98 -13.35 1.78
C ASP A 95 9.43 -13.08 0.37
N GLU A 96 9.11 -14.14 -0.39
CA GLU A 96 8.36 -14.01 -1.64
C GLU A 96 6.95 -14.57 -1.55
N SER A 97 6.01 -13.84 -2.13
CA SER A 97 4.63 -14.27 -2.21
C SER A 97 4.09 -14.26 -3.63
N ASN A 98 3.32 -15.30 -3.94
CA ASN A 98 2.64 -15.42 -5.22
C ASN A 98 1.24 -14.77 -5.15
N PHE A 99 1.02 -13.74 -5.97
CA PHE A 99 -0.21 -12.96 -6.13
C PHE A 99 -1.03 -13.45 -7.35
N TYR A 100 -1.26 -14.74 -7.47
CA TYR A 100 -2.24 -15.27 -8.42
C TYR A 100 -3.65 -15.29 -7.79
N HIS A 101 -4.68 -15.24 -8.63
CA HIS A 101 -6.04 -15.51 -8.16
C HIS A 101 -6.18 -17.01 -7.94
N LYS A 102 -6.42 -17.42 -6.69
CA LYS A 102 -6.75 -18.81 -6.37
C LYS A 102 -8.08 -19.15 -7.05
N ARG A 103 -8.09 -20.25 -7.80
CA ARG A 103 -9.33 -20.82 -8.35
C ARG A 103 -10.14 -21.42 -7.21
N LYS A 104 -11.47 -21.26 -7.21
CA LYS A 104 -12.35 -21.93 -6.25
C LYS A 104 -12.16 -23.44 -6.40
N TYR A 105 -11.68 -24.11 -5.34
CA TYR A 105 -11.35 -25.55 -5.34
C TYR A 105 -10.36 -26.01 -6.42
N GLY A 106 -9.53 -25.10 -6.97
CA GLY A 106 -8.67 -25.47 -8.10
C GLY A 106 -9.45 -25.83 -9.38
N ARG A 107 -10.75 -25.46 -9.48
CA ARG A 107 -11.61 -25.70 -10.66
C ARG A 107 -11.99 -24.38 -11.35
N GLY A 108 -12.36 -24.46 -12.62
CA GLY A 108 -12.77 -23.31 -13.45
C GLY A 108 -11.67 -22.73 -14.36
N ARG A 109 -12.07 -21.76 -15.20
CA ARG A 109 -11.28 -21.23 -16.33
C ARG A 109 -9.98 -20.57 -15.88
N PHE A 110 -8.89 -20.85 -16.60
CA PHE A 110 -7.63 -20.11 -16.45
C PHE A 110 -7.83 -18.67 -16.95
N GLY A 111 -8.05 -17.74 -16.02
CA GLY A 111 -8.14 -16.32 -16.35
C GLY A 111 -6.80 -15.75 -16.85
N PRO A 112 -6.81 -14.59 -17.54
CA PRO A 112 -5.60 -13.93 -18.06
C PRO A 112 -4.55 -13.61 -16.99
N THR A 113 -4.96 -13.58 -15.71
CA THR A 113 -4.09 -13.38 -14.55
C THR A 113 -3.13 -14.54 -14.27
N TRP A 114 -3.31 -15.70 -14.89
CA TRP A 114 -2.42 -16.84 -14.65
C TRP A 114 -1.08 -16.71 -15.38
N ARG A 115 -1.10 -16.03 -16.53
CA ARG A 115 0.06 -15.78 -17.43
C ARG A 115 0.87 -14.54 -17.06
N ARG A 116 0.39 -13.69 -16.14
CA ARG A 116 1.14 -12.48 -15.73
C ARG A 116 2.23 -12.78 -14.71
N ARG A 117 3.25 -11.91 -14.64
CA ARG A 117 4.16 -11.82 -13.49
C ARG A 117 3.33 -11.74 -12.20
N LYS A 118 3.59 -12.66 -11.29
CA LYS A 118 2.77 -12.90 -10.09
C LYS A 118 3.59 -13.01 -8.80
N TRP A 119 4.91 -13.14 -8.89
CA TRP A 119 5.79 -13.16 -7.73
C TRP A 119 6.11 -11.75 -7.27
N VAL A 120 5.86 -11.49 -5.99
CA VAL A 120 6.22 -10.25 -5.31
C VAL A 120 7.24 -10.61 -4.25
N PHE A 121 8.41 -9.99 -4.34
CA PHE A 121 9.42 -10.02 -3.28
C PHE A 121 9.11 -8.92 -2.28
N GLY A 122 8.95 -9.28 -1.01
CA GLY A 122 8.68 -8.37 0.08
C GLY A 122 9.90 -8.21 0.97
N MET A 123 10.25 -6.96 1.25
CA MET A 123 11.15 -6.58 2.33
C MET A 123 10.31 -5.83 3.36
N LEU A 124 10.19 -6.34 4.58
CA LEU A 124 9.38 -5.72 5.63
C LEU A 124 10.27 -5.24 6.77
N GLY A 125 10.43 -3.93 6.89
CA GLY A 125 11.09 -3.31 8.04
C GLY A 125 10.19 -3.26 9.26
N ILE A 126 10.74 -3.65 10.40
CA ILE A 126 10.07 -3.73 11.69
C ILE A 126 10.79 -2.85 12.70
N ARG A 127 10.16 -1.73 13.08
CA ARG A 127 10.68 -0.83 14.13
C ARG A 127 9.60 -0.56 15.17
N GLY A 128 9.66 -1.26 16.30
CA GLY A 128 8.58 -1.29 17.29
C GLY A 128 7.25 -1.71 16.64
N LYS A 129 6.23 -0.85 16.74
CA LYS A 129 4.90 -1.08 16.10
C LYS A 129 4.86 -0.71 14.61
N ARG A 130 5.87 0.00 14.09
CA ARG A 130 5.88 0.46 12.69
C ARG A 130 6.19 -0.71 11.75
N ARG A 131 5.51 -0.74 10.60
CA ARG A 131 5.65 -1.75 9.55
C ARG A 131 5.87 -1.05 8.23
N ARG A 132 7.04 -1.24 7.62
CA ARG A 132 7.46 -0.55 6.39
C ARG A 132 7.73 -1.56 5.27
N PRO A 133 6.73 -1.89 4.44
CA PRO A 133 6.91 -2.83 3.36
C PRO A 133 7.56 -2.17 2.14
N ILE A 134 8.44 -2.88 1.46
CA ILE A 134 8.86 -2.61 0.09
C ILE A 134 8.54 -3.87 -0.73
N LEU A 135 7.69 -3.70 -1.72
CA LEU A 135 7.07 -4.76 -2.49
C LEU A 135 7.51 -4.65 -3.95
N ARG A 136 8.24 -5.64 -4.45
CA ARG A 136 8.81 -5.61 -5.80
C ARG A 136 8.32 -6.79 -6.62
N LEU A 137 7.72 -6.48 -7.77
CA LEU A 137 7.26 -7.50 -8.70
C LEU A 137 8.45 -8.09 -9.46
N VAL A 138 8.74 -9.37 -9.23
CA VAL A 138 9.89 -10.08 -9.81
C VAL A 138 9.45 -11.09 -10.86
N LYS A 139 10.32 -11.38 -11.87
CA LYS A 139 10.10 -12.48 -12.83
C LYS A 139 10.63 -13.78 -12.24
N GLN A 140 11.85 -13.70 -11.72
CA GLN A 140 12.61 -14.79 -11.16
C GLN A 140 12.93 -14.47 -9.71
N ARG A 141 13.03 -15.51 -8.89
CA ARG A 141 13.35 -15.40 -7.46
C ARG A 141 14.82 -15.79 -7.16
N SER A 142 15.65 -16.01 -8.18
CA SER A 142 17.03 -16.41 -7.96
C SER A 142 17.83 -15.34 -7.19
N ARG A 143 18.85 -15.79 -6.44
CA ARG A 143 19.82 -14.94 -5.71
C ARG A 143 20.24 -13.72 -6.53
N ARG A 144 20.66 -13.93 -7.78
CA ARG A 144 21.10 -12.88 -8.73
C ARG A 144 20.08 -11.74 -8.95
N HIS A 145 18.79 -12.00 -8.73
CA HIS A 145 17.73 -11.01 -8.87
C HIS A 145 17.31 -10.38 -7.53
N LEU A 146 17.35 -11.13 -6.44
CA LEU A 146 16.82 -10.67 -5.15
C LEU A 146 17.88 -9.90 -4.35
N ILE A 147 19.13 -10.36 -4.33
CA ILE A 147 20.19 -9.70 -3.56
C ILE A 147 20.41 -8.23 -3.98
N PRO A 148 20.48 -7.88 -5.29
CA PRO A 148 20.58 -6.47 -5.68
C PRO A 148 19.41 -5.61 -5.18
N LEU A 149 18.21 -6.18 -5.04
CA LEU A 149 17.07 -5.46 -4.48
C LEU A 149 17.27 -5.24 -2.98
N VAL A 150 17.73 -6.24 -2.24
CA VAL A 150 18.05 -6.11 -0.81
C VAL A 150 19.09 -5.01 -0.60
N THR A 151 20.21 -5.04 -1.32
CA THR A 151 21.28 -4.03 -1.22
C THR A 151 20.80 -2.62 -1.60
N LYS A 152 19.89 -2.50 -2.58
CA LYS A 152 19.30 -1.20 -2.95
C LYS A 152 18.45 -0.61 -1.83
N TYR A 153 17.62 -1.42 -1.19
CA TYR A 153 16.57 -0.93 -0.30
C TYR A 153 16.86 -1.08 1.19
N VAL A 154 17.80 -1.94 1.58
CA VAL A 154 18.19 -2.17 2.97
C VAL A 154 19.53 -1.50 3.23
N ARG A 155 19.71 -0.95 4.43
CA ARG A 155 21.00 -0.38 4.85
C ARG A 155 21.98 -1.49 5.20
N GLN A 156 23.24 -1.32 4.82
CA GLN A 156 24.31 -2.25 5.22
C GLN A 156 24.39 -2.40 6.74
N GLY A 157 24.78 -3.57 7.22
CA GLY A 157 24.81 -3.90 8.65
C GLY A 157 23.44 -4.13 9.30
N THR A 158 22.33 -4.01 8.56
CA THR A 158 20.99 -4.29 9.10
C THR A 158 20.82 -5.79 9.36
N THR A 159 20.12 -6.12 10.45
CA THR A 159 19.66 -7.48 10.72
C THR A 159 18.56 -7.88 9.75
N VAL A 160 18.81 -8.95 8.99
CA VAL A 160 17.91 -9.52 8.00
C VAL A 160 17.48 -10.91 8.46
N ILE A 161 16.18 -11.17 8.46
CA ILE A 161 15.58 -12.47 8.80
C ILE A 161 14.93 -13.05 7.54
N THR A 162 15.27 -14.28 7.19
CA THR A 162 14.66 -15.00 6.06
C THR A 162 14.18 -16.38 6.48
N ASP A 163 13.29 -16.97 5.68
CA ASP A 163 13.13 -18.43 5.70
C ASP A 163 14.44 -19.08 5.24
N MET A 164 14.65 -20.36 5.57
CA MET A 164 15.87 -21.12 5.25
C MET A 164 15.99 -21.44 3.74
N TRP A 165 15.60 -20.51 2.87
CA TRP A 165 15.68 -20.70 1.44
C TRP A 165 17.13 -20.60 0.96
N ARG A 166 17.56 -21.62 0.19
CA ARG A 166 18.95 -21.80 -0.27
C ARG A 166 19.52 -20.59 -1.03
N ALA A 167 18.66 -19.76 -1.65
CA ALA A 167 19.09 -18.55 -2.34
C ALA A 167 19.64 -17.46 -1.39
N TYR A 168 19.29 -17.51 -0.11
CA TYR A 168 19.67 -16.53 0.91
C TYR A 168 20.83 -16.95 1.81
N THR A 169 20.99 -18.26 2.05
CA THR A 169 21.74 -18.81 3.18
C THR A 169 23.18 -18.29 3.34
N THR A 170 23.91 -18.05 2.25
CA THR A 170 25.23 -17.39 2.32
C THR A 170 25.21 -15.97 1.74
N ALA A 171 24.33 -15.73 0.77
CA ALA A 171 24.31 -14.51 -0.03
C ALA A 171 24.01 -13.24 0.78
N ILE A 172 23.16 -13.35 1.80
CA ILE A 172 22.78 -12.20 2.63
C ILE A 172 23.95 -11.79 3.51
N ALA A 173 24.59 -12.75 4.19
CA ALA A 173 25.77 -12.49 5.01
C ALA A 173 26.94 -11.94 4.17
N GLU A 174 27.24 -12.57 3.02
CA GLU A 174 28.26 -12.11 2.06
C GLU A 174 28.01 -10.68 1.56
N SER A 175 26.76 -10.22 1.56
CA SER A 175 26.39 -8.87 1.11
C SER A 175 26.49 -7.79 2.19
N GLY A 176 27.01 -8.12 3.38
CA GLY A 176 27.25 -7.17 4.49
C GLY A 176 26.08 -7.02 5.48
N PHE A 177 25.16 -7.98 5.51
CA PHE A 177 24.03 -7.98 6.45
C PHE A 177 24.24 -8.97 7.59
N VAL A 178 23.71 -8.65 8.77
CA VAL A 178 23.60 -9.64 9.86
C VAL A 178 22.42 -10.56 9.52
N HIS A 179 22.66 -11.86 9.34
CA HIS A 179 21.64 -12.78 8.84
C HIS A 179 21.17 -13.76 9.92
N PHE A 180 19.85 -13.84 10.11
CA PHE A 180 19.20 -14.92 10.82
C PHE A 180 18.28 -15.69 9.88
N SER A 181 18.21 -17.01 10.08
CA SER A 181 17.35 -17.89 9.29
C SER A 181 16.41 -18.70 10.18
N VAL A 182 15.22 -18.95 9.65
CA VAL A 182 14.18 -19.74 10.32
C VAL A 182 13.95 -21.02 9.53
N ASN A 183 14.19 -22.16 10.16
CA ASN A 183 13.91 -23.46 9.57
C ASN A 183 12.49 -23.92 9.90
N HIS A 184 11.54 -23.61 9.01
CA HIS A 184 10.14 -23.99 9.17
C HIS A 184 9.86 -25.50 9.14
N SER A 185 10.82 -26.36 8.75
CA SER A 185 10.65 -27.81 8.91
C SER A 185 10.91 -28.29 10.34
N ARG A 186 11.56 -27.46 11.17
CA ARG A 186 11.94 -27.80 12.55
C ARG A 186 11.21 -26.98 13.59
N SER A 187 11.00 -25.69 13.34
CA SER A 187 10.44 -24.77 14.34
C SER A 187 9.78 -23.54 13.69
N PHE A 188 8.78 -22.97 14.36
CA PHE A 188 8.14 -21.71 13.96
C PHE A 188 8.92 -20.47 14.44
N VAL A 189 9.70 -20.64 15.49
CA VAL A 189 10.62 -19.66 16.07
C VAL A 189 11.95 -20.38 16.23
N ASN A 190 13.03 -19.79 15.74
CA ASN A 190 14.36 -20.35 15.91
C ASN A 190 14.70 -20.34 17.42
N PRO A 191 14.96 -21.50 18.05
CA PRO A 191 15.09 -21.59 19.51
C PRO A 191 16.35 -20.90 20.04
N ASP A 192 17.42 -20.86 19.26
CA ASP A 192 18.71 -20.31 19.68
C ASP A 192 18.74 -18.77 19.59
N THR A 193 18.01 -18.22 18.62
CA THR A 193 18.07 -16.78 18.28
C THR A 193 16.77 -16.03 18.53
N GLY A 194 15.67 -16.75 18.77
CA GLY A 194 14.32 -16.18 18.84
C GLY A 194 13.78 -15.66 17.49
N ALA A 195 14.50 -15.84 16.38
CA ALA A 195 14.12 -15.30 15.08
C ALA A 195 12.85 -16.00 14.52
N HIS A 196 11.97 -15.22 13.90
CA HIS A 196 10.74 -15.72 13.28
C HIS A 196 10.35 -14.84 12.09
N THR A 197 9.53 -15.35 11.16
CA THR A 197 9.05 -14.63 9.95
C THR A 197 7.57 -14.26 10.01
N GLN A 198 6.91 -14.50 11.14
CA GLN A 198 5.45 -14.34 11.30
C GLN A 198 4.92 -12.94 10.92
N ASN A 199 5.70 -11.88 11.14
CA ASN A 199 5.28 -10.52 10.78
C ASN A 199 5.08 -10.38 9.25
N ILE A 200 5.98 -10.94 8.44
CA ILE A 200 5.86 -10.87 6.98
C ILE A 200 4.77 -11.80 6.46
N GLU A 201 4.57 -12.97 7.07
CA GLU A 201 3.47 -13.89 6.76
C GLU A 201 2.10 -13.23 6.99
N ARG A 202 1.92 -12.60 8.16
CA ARG A 202 0.70 -11.84 8.49
C ARG A 202 0.48 -10.66 7.54
N ALA A 203 1.56 -9.97 7.17
CA ALA A 203 1.52 -8.89 6.20
C ALA A 203 1.04 -9.40 4.84
N TRP A 204 1.53 -10.55 4.37
CA TRP A 204 1.08 -11.14 3.11
C TRP A 204 -0.40 -11.48 3.10
N SER A 205 -0.91 -12.07 4.18
CA SER A 205 -2.35 -12.34 4.32
C SER A 205 -3.17 -11.06 4.14
N THR A 206 -2.77 -10.00 4.82
CA THR A 206 -3.41 -8.68 4.75
C THR A 206 -3.34 -8.08 3.33
N TYR A 207 -2.15 -8.05 2.73
CA TYR A 207 -1.94 -7.47 1.40
C TYR A 207 -2.70 -8.24 0.30
N LYS A 208 -2.71 -9.57 0.37
CA LYS A 208 -3.45 -10.40 -0.58
C LYS A 208 -4.95 -10.19 -0.45
N SER A 209 -5.49 -10.10 0.78
CA SER A 209 -6.91 -9.81 1.01
C SER A 209 -7.32 -8.48 0.36
N GLN A 210 -6.55 -7.40 0.57
CA GLN A 210 -6.80 -6.11 -0.07
C GLN A 210 -6.78 -6.18 -1.60
N VAL A 211 -5.84 -6.94 -2.16
CA VAL A 211 -5.68 -7.08 -3.63
C VAL A 211 -6.79 -7.96 -4.24
N TRP A 212 -7.19 -9.05 -3.59
CA TRP A 212 -8.14 -10.03 -4.15
C TRP A 212 -9.59 -9.57 -4.06
N ARG A 213 -9.96 -8.76 -3.05
CA ARG A 213 -11.29 -8.12 -2.97
C ARG A 213 -11.61 -7.29 -4.21
N LEU A 214 -10.58 -6.71 -4.82
CA LEU A 214 -10.68 -5.92 -6.03
C LEU A 214 -10.70 -6.85 -7.25
N ARG A 215 -11.89 -7.38 -7.58
CA ARG A 215 -12.15 -8.34 -8.69
C ARG A 215 -11.63 -7.87 -10.06
N GLY A 216 -11.20 -6.61 -10.20
CA GLY A 216 -10.56 -6.03 -11.38
C GLY A 216 -9.04 -6.19 -11.48
N ASN A 217 -8.35 -6.86 -10.54
CA ASN A 217 -6.89 -7.05 -10.61
C ASN A 217 -6.47 -8.08 -11.68
N ARG A 218 -6.60 -7.69 -12.95
CA ARG A 218 -6.41 -8.55 -14.12
C ARG A 218 -5.03 -8.41 -14.78
N THR A 219 -4.32 -7.32 -14.53
CA THR A 219 -3.07 -6.98 -15.24
C THR A 219 -1.87 -6.81 -14.31
N VAL A 220 -0.67 -6.79 -14.88
CA VAL A 220 0.55 -6.44 -14.13
C VAL A 220 0.49 -5.01 -13.60
N ASN A 221 -0.06 -4.08 -14.40
CA ASN A 221 -0.13 -2.67 -14.03
C ASN A 221 -1.11 -2.41 -12.89
N THR A 222 -2.24 -3.12 -12.84
CA THR A 222 -3.16 -3.06 -11.70
C THR A 222 -2.48 -3.57 -10.45
N LEU A 223 -1.80 -4.71 -10.49
CA LEU A 223 -1.06 -5.22 -9.33
C LEU A 223 0.00 -4.22 -8.86
N LYS A 224 0.82 -3.66 -9.75
CA LYS A 224 1.81 -2.63 -9.40
C LYS A 224 1.17 -1.42 -8.71
N SER A 225 0.01 -0.98 -9.17
CA SER A 225 -0.71 0.14 -8.56
C SER A 225 -1.24 -0.21 -7.17
N HIS A 226 -1.68 -1.46 -6.93
CA HIS A 226 -2.08 -1.90 -5.58
C HIS A 226 -0.89 -2.01 -4.63
N LEU A 227 0.22 -2.60 -5.07
CA LEU A 227 1.44 -2.68 -4.25
C LEU A 227 1.94 -1.28 -3.88
N ALA A 228 1.92 -0.33 -4.82
CA ALA A 228 2.29 1.05 -4.54
C ALA A 228 1.32 1.75 -3.57
N PHE A 229 0.03 1.41 -3.61
CA PHE A 229 -0.95 1.91 -2.64
C PHE A 229 -0.67 1.38 -1.23
N ILE A 230 -0.39 0.08 -1.09
CA ILE A 230 0.03 -0.53 0.18
C ILE A 230 1.29 0.17 0.73
N GLU A 231 2.31 0.35 -0.11
CA GLU A 231 3.52 1.09 0.30
C GLU A 231 3.18 2.52 0.72
N TRP A 232 2.32 3.22 -0.02
CA TRP A 232 1.87 4.57 0.33
C TRP A 232 1.20 4.62 1.69
N THR A 233 0.30 3.69 1.99
CA THR A 233 -0.41 3.61 3.28
C THR A 233 0.60 3.50 4.42
N HIS A 234 1.54 2.56 4.32
CA HIS A 234 2.50 2.27 5.39
C HIS A 234 3.62 3.30 5.53
N TRP A 235 4.10 3.88 4.42
CA TRP A 235 5.24 4.81 4.45
C TRP A 235 4.87 6.27 4.61
N LEU A 236 3.66 6.64 4.22
CA LEU A 236 3.24 8.04 4.13
C LEU A 236 1.95 8.31 4.89
N ALA A 237 0.92 7.50 4.67
CA ALA A 237 -0.42 7.79 5.20
C ALA A 237 -0.51 7.61 6.72
N ASN A 238 -0.04 6.47 7.23
CA ASN A 238 -0.12 6.14 8.67
C ASN A 238 0.82 6.99 9.54
N GLU A 239 1.82 7.64 8.93
CA GLU A 239 2.81 8.46 9.64
C GLU A 239 2.50 9.96 9.50
N HIS A 240 1.41 10.33 8.82
CA HIS A 240 1.03 11.72 8.63
C HIS A 240 0.27 12.26 9.85
N LYS A 241 0.59 13.48 10.27
CA LYS A 241 -0.04 14.13 11.44
C LYS A 241 -1.57 14.23 11.33
N ASP A 242 -2.06 14.52 10.12
CA ASP A 242 -3.50 14.65 9.82
C ASP A 242 -4.12 13.32 9.32
N GLY A 243 -3.45 12.20 9.60
CA GLY A 243 -3.85 10.86 9.19
C GLY A 243 -3.85 10.60 7.67
N PRO A 244 -4.40 9.45 7.24
CA PRO A 244 -4.38 9.03 5.85
C PRO A 244 -5.09 9.97 4.87
N LEU A 245 -6.22 10.56 5.26
CA LEU A 245 -6.97 11.50 4.43
C LEU A 245 -6.16 12.78 4.21
N GLY A 246 -5.62 13.37 5.28
CA GLY A 246 -4.79 14.57 5.17
C GLY A 246 -3.56 14.33 4.29
N ARG A 247 -2.94 13.15 4.41
CA ARG A 247 -1.85 12.75 3.50
C ARG A 247 -2.29 12.68 2.04
N LEU A 248 -3.46 12.11 1.78
CA LEU A 248 -3.99 11.96 0.44
C LEU A 248 -4.28 13.31 -0.21
N LEU A 249 -4.93 14.22 0.52
CA LEU A 249 -5.21 15.58 0.05
C LEU A 249 -3.91 16.33 -0.26
N HIS A 250 -2.91 16.27 0.63
CA HIS A 250 -1.58 16.83 0.37
C HIS A 250 -0.97 16.28 -0.94
N ASP A 251 -1.01 14.97 -1.15
CA ASP A 251 -0.46 14.36 -2.35
C ASP A 251 -1.26 14.69 -3.62
N ILE A 252 -2.58 14.89 -3.53
CA ILE A 252 -3.43 15.37 -4.64
C ILE A 252 -3.01 16.79 -5.03
N CYS A 253 -2.91 17.71 -4.07
CA CYS A 253 -2.50 19.10 -4.32
C CYS A 253 -1.13 19.17 -5.00
N HIS A 254 -0.18 18.33 -4.59
CA HIS A 254 1.14 18.29 -5.24
C HIS A 254 1.09 17.62 -6.62
N PHE A 255 0.18 16.66 -6.84
CA PHE A 255 0.04 15.98 -8.13
C PHE A 255 -0.57 16.87 -9.20
N CYS A 256 -1.49 17.78 -8.84
CA CYS A 256 -2.17 18.69 -9.77
C CYS A 256 -1.37 19.97 -10.09
N LYS A 257 -0.25 20.24 -9.41
CA LYS A 257 0.65 21.37 -9.71
C LYS A 257 1.60 21.11 -10.90
N PHE A 258 1.40 20.02 -11.62
CA PHE A 258 2.09 19.60 -12.85
C PHE A 258 1.04 19.08 -13.83
#